data_AF-A0A6G0PYP1-F1
#
_entry.id   AF-A0A6G0PYP1-F1
#
_cell.length_a   1.000
_cell.length_b   1.000
_cell.length_c   1.000
_cell.angle_alpha   90.00
_cell.angle_beta   90.00
_cell.angle_gamma   90.00
#
_symmetry.space_group_name_H-M   'P 1'
#
loop_
_entity.id
_entity.type
_entity.pdbx_description
1 polymer ?
#
loop_
_entity_poly.entity_id
_entity_poly.type
_entity_poly.pdbx_seq_one_letter_code
_entity_poly.pdbx_strand_id
1 'polypeptide(L)'
;PLVADGRQLTGDFPRIHVVELVQGFSDLAIGDFTHEVQEVFTDGVTTVGGSFALTFNGKATGTILVGASALEMQAALQATTTMYSIKVTKAVRNAAINTAIWSVTFAYLRGEEMVGAGNIFTMTVTNPQLTGTSAVVRVANKITGSDPFRFSLTGLRPGVKYCAHVMAYNEDGFGSATSPLASAVTCSQPPPPQSVTASVVDGTTLQVDWSASAVNGDACSVD
;
A
#
# COMPACT_ATOMS: atom_id res chain seq x y z
N PRO A 1 22.58 -12.87 -14.62
CA PRO A 1 22.07 -13.17 -15.98
C PRO A 1 21.20 -14.44 -15.98
N LEU A 2 19.91 -14.32 -16.36
CA LEU A 2 19.07 -15.48 -16.60
C LEU A 2 19.61 -16.24 -17.82
N VAL A 3 19.90 -17.52 -17.64
CA VAL A 3 20.34 -18.41 -18.72
C VAL A 3 19.16 -19.32 -19.06
N ALA A 4 18.73 -19.30 -20.32
CA ALA A 4 17.67 -20.19 -20.78
C ALA A 4 18.12 -21.66 -20.69
N ASP A 5 17.31 -22.50 -20.06
CA ASP A 5 17.50 -23.96 -20.10
C ASP A 5 16.69 -24.55 -21.27
N GLY A 6 17.39 -24.97 -22.31
CA GLY A 6 16.80 -25.54 -23.52
C GLY A 6 16.45 -27.03 -23.43
N ARG A 7 16.68 -27.69 -22.28
CA ARG A 7 16.57 -29.15 -22.14
C ARG A 7 15.17 -29.73 -22.35
N GLN A 8 14.12 -28.90 -22.31
CA GLN A 8 12.73 -29.33 -22.51
C GLN A 8 12.10 -28.80 -23.81
N LEU A 9 12.90 -28.25 -24.72
CA LEU A 9 12.39 -27.77 -26.00
C LEU A 9 12.09 -28.94 -26.94
N THR A 10 10.90 -28.94 -27.54
CA THR A 10 10.46 -29.92 -28.55
C THR A 10 10.03 -29.22 -29.83
N GLY A 11 10.12 -29.91 -30.97
CA GLY A 11 9.81 -29.36 -32.31
C GLY A 11 11.06 -29.07 -33.16
N ASP A 12 10.85 -28.57 -34.38
CA ASP A 12 11.92 -28.19 -35.30
C ASP A 12 12.42 -26.77 -35.01
N PHE A 13 13.72 -26.65 -34.73
CA PHE A 13 14.43 -25.40 -34.41
C PHE A 13 13.83 -24.55 -33.26
N PRO A 14 13.48 -25.15 -32.10
CA PRO A 14 12.98 -24.36 -30.98
C PRO A 14 14.10 -23.47 -30.42
N ARG A 15 13.84 -22.16 -30.30
CA ARG A 15 14.79 -21.18 -29.79
C ARG A 15 14.18 -20.47 -28.59
N ILE A 16 14.95 -20.37 -27.51
CA ILE A 16 14.64 -19.46 -26.41
C ILE A 16 15.47 -18.21 -26.60
N HIS A 17 14.79 -17.08 -26.78
CA HIS A 17 15.40 -15.77 -26.77
C HIS A 17 15.20 -15.14 -25.39
N VAL A 18 16.28 -15.00 -24.64
CA VAL A 18 16.28 -14.17 -23.44
C VAL A 18 16.58 -12.75 -23.90
N VAL A 19 15.55 -11.91 -23.92
CA VAL A 19 15.69 -10.49 -24.22
C VAL A 19 15.41 -9.73 -22.93
N GLU A 20 16.38 -8.94 -22.50
CA GLU A 20 16.18 -7.95 -21.45
C GLU A 20 15.28 -6.84 -22.03
N LEU A 21 13.99 -6.86 -21.70
CA LEU A 21 13.01 -5.89 -22.21
C LEU A 21 13.22 -4.50 -21.60
N VAL A 22 13.75 -4.46 -20.38
CA VAL A 22 14.13 -3.27 -19.63
C VAL A 22 15.41 -3.65 -18.90
N GLN A 23 16.51 -2.96 -19.20
CA GLN A 23 17.69 -3.03 -18.35
C GLN A 23 17.26 -2.58 -16.97
N GLY A 24 17.53 -3.37 -15.92
CA GLY A 24 17.21 -3.01 -14.55
C GLY A 24 17.86 -1.68 -14.17
N PHE A 25 17.18 -0.58 -14.48
CA PHE A 25 17.52 0.76 -14.02
C PHE A 25 16.71 0.92 -12.74
N SER A 26 17.43 0.84 -11.62
CA SER A 26 16.96 0.49 -10.29
C SER A 26 16.80 -1.02 -10.10
N ASP A 27 17.78 -1.58 -9.41
CA ASP A 27 17.52 -2.58 -8.37
C ASP A 27 16.18 -2.23 -7.68
N LEU A 28 15.39 -3.23 -7.29
CA LEU A 28 14.37 -3.01 -6.26
C LEU A 28 15.13 -2.57 -5.01
N ALA A 29 15.37 -1.27 -4.87
CA ALA A 29 16.13 -0.73 -3.78
C ALA A 29 15.35 -1.00 -2.49
N ILE A 30 16.09 -1.26 -1.41
CA ILE A 30 15.60 -1.08 -0.05
C ILE A 30 14.87 0.28 -0.01
N GLY A 31 13.53 0.27 0.06
CA GLY A 31 12.71 1.49 -0.09
C GLY A 31 11.44 1.37 -0.95
N ASP A 32 11.27 0.29 -1.72
CA ASP A 32 10.02 0.03 -2.48
C ASP A 32 8.85 -0.46 -1.60
N PHE A 33 9.07 -0.54 -0.28
CA PHE A 33 8.01 -0.67 0.69
C PHE A 33 7.79 0.65 1.43
N THR A 34 6.53 1.00 1.63
CA THR A 34 6.15 2.18 2.41
C THR A 34 6.05 1.80 3.88
N HIS A 35 6.57 2.68 4.74
CA HIS A 35 6.20 2.67 6.16
C HIS A 35 4.83 3.30 6.29
N GLU A 36 3.95 2.71 7.09
CA GLU A 36 2.67 3.34 7.42
C GLU A 36 2.96 4.66 8.14
N VAL A 37 2.33 5.73 7.68
CA VAL A 37 2.35 7.03 8.36
C VAL A 37 0.93 7.49 8.64
N GLN A 38 0.62 7.67 9.92
CA GLN A 38 -0.62 8.28 10.37
C GLN A 38 -0.36 9.66 10.94
N GLU A 39 -1.23 10.62 10.65
CA GLU A 39 -1.16 11.98 11.17
C GLU A 39 -2.19 12.18 12.26
N VAL A 40 -1.71 12.52 13.45
CA VAL A 40 -2.53 13.04 14.55
C VAL A 40 -2.44 14.54 14.48
N PHE A 41 -3.56 15.26 14.45
CA PHE A 41 -3.52 16.72 14.39
C PHE A 41 -4.61 17.36 15.22
N THR A 42 -4.30 18.54 15.75
CA THR A 42 -5.25 19.38 16.48
C THR A 42 -5.78 20.50 15.59
N ASP A 43 -7.04 20.87 15.83
CA ASP A 43 -7.68 22.00 15.16
C ASP A 43 -8.60 22.76 16.12
N GLY A 44 -8.94 24.01 15.80
CA GLY A 44 -9.79 24.86 16.63
C GLY A 44 -9.89 26.29 16.10
N VAL A 45 -10.75 27.09 16.73
CA VAL A 45 -10.94 28.52 16.39
C VAL A 45 -10.14 29.43 17.32
N THR A 46 -9.96 29.04 18.58
CA THR A 46 -9.14 29.74 19.57
C THR A 46 -8.02 28.83 20.07
N THR A 47 -7.13 29.36 20.91
CA THR A 47 -6.00 28.62 21.45
C THR A 47 -6.42 27.27 22.01
N VAL A 48 -5.90 26.21 21.40
CA VAL A 48 -6.21 24.82 21.75
C VAL A 48 -5.29 24.38 22.89
N GLY A 49 -5.88 23.78 23.91
CA GLY A 49 -5.15 23.25 25.05
C GLY A 49 -5.79 21.96 25.58
N GLY A 50 -5.35 21.55 26.77
CA GLY A 50 -5.83 20.34 27.42
C GLY A 50 -5.09 19.08 26.96
N SER A 51 -5.79 17.96 26.94
CA SER A 51 -5.18 16.64 26.72
C SER A 51 -6.11 15.66 25.99
N PHE A 52 -5.53 14.57 25.51
CA PHE A 52 -6.23 13.47 24.86
C PHE A 52 -5.44 12.18 25.09
N ALA A 53 -6.02 11.04 24.69
CA ALA A 53 -5.31 9.78 24.58
C ALA A 53 -5.58 9.18 23.19
N LEU A 54 -4.74 8.24 22.77
CA LEU A 54 -4.89 7.51 21.51
C LEU A 54 -5.10 6.03 21.82
N THR A 55 -5.96 5.36 21.08
CA THR A 55 -6.09 3.90 21.13
C THR A 55 -5.36 3.30 19.93
N PHE A 56 -4.43 2.39 20.21
CA PHE A 56 -3.68 1.64 19.21
C PHE A 56 -3.65 0.15 19.59
N ASN A 57 -3.96 -0.74 18.65
CA ASN A 57 -4.10 -2.19 18.90
C ASN A 57 -4.98 -2.53 20.12
N GLY A 58 -6.09 -1.80 20.29
CA GLY A 58 -7.04 -1.99 21.40
C GLY A 58 -6.54 -1.52 22.77
N LYS A 59 -5.35 -0.91 22.87
CA LYS A 59 -4.82 -0.33 24.10
C LYS A 59 -4.78 1.19 23.99
N ALA A 60 -5.24 1.86 25.04
CA ALA A 60 -5.12 3.32 25.15
C ALA A 60 -3.72 3.70 25.64
N THR A 61 -3.18 4.80 25.12
CA THR A 61 -2.00 5.47 25.68
C THR A 61 -2.29 6.06 27.05
N GLY A 62 -1.24 6.46 27.76
CA GLY A 62 -1.38 7.48 28.80
C GLY A 62 -1.86 8.82 28.24
N THR A 63 -2.11 9.78 29.14
CA THR A 63 -2.52 11.14 28.76
C THR A 63 -1.44 11.84 27.93
N ILE A 64 -1.83 12.38 26.77
CA ILE A 64 -0.99 13.19 25.88
C ILE A 64 -1.52 14.62 25.93
N LEU A 65 -0.65 15.57 26.26
CA LEU A 65 -1.00 16.99 26.25
C LEU A 65 -1.07 17.52 24.81
N VAL A 66 -1.94 18.49 24.54
CA VAL A 66 -1.95 19.20 23.23
C VAL A 66 -0.59 19.84 22.93
N GLY A 67 0.14 20.26 23.97
CA GLY A 67 1.49 20.80 23.86
C GLY A 67 2.61 19.75 23.67
N ALA A 68 2.31 18.44 23.78
CA ALA A 68 3.32 17.39 23.87
C ALA A 68 4.32 17.41 22.71
N SER A 69 5.59 17.24 23.02
CA SER A 69 6.68 17.05 22.07
C SER A 69 6.52 15.74 21.29
N ALA A 70 7.29 15.60 20.20
CA ALA A 70 7.33 14.35 19.45
C ALA A 70 7.79 13.17 20.31
N LEU A 71 8.77 13.39 21.20
CA LEU A 71 9.30 12.35 22.09
C LEU A 71 8.26 11.86 23.11
N GLU A 72 7.49 12.78 23.71
CA GLU A 72 6.44 12.41 24.67
C GLU A 72 5.32 11.61 23.99
N MET A 73 4.88 12.02 22.80
CA MET A 73 3.90 11.26 22.03
C MET A 73 4.44 9.89 21.62
N GLN A 74 5.72 9.81 21.19
CA GLN A 74 6.37 8.56 20.85
C GLN A 74 6.41 7.60 22.03
N ALA A 75 6.83 8.07 23.21
CA ALA A 75 6.88 7.24 24.42
C ALA A 75 5.49 6.73 24.82
N ALA A 76 4.47 7.58 24.74
CA ALA A 76 3.09 7.21 25.06
C ALA A 76 2.56 6.11 24.12
N LEU A 77 2.83 6.23 22.82
CA LEU A 77 2.42 5.24 21.82
C LEU A 77 3.23 3.94 21.92
N GLN A 78 4.55 4.04 22.11
CA GLN A 78 5.44 2.87 22.23
C GLN A 78 5.08 2.00 23.44
N ALA A 79 4.53 2.59 24.51
CA ALA A 79 4.05 1.83 25.67
C ALA A 79 2.82 0.95 25.36
N THR A 80 2.11 1.18 24.26
CA THR A 80 0.91 0.40 23.89
C THR A 80 1.22 -0.85 23.08
N THR A 81 2.45 -1.01 22.57
CA THR A 81 2.83 -2.15 21.74
C THR A 81 4.30 -2.55 21.89
N THR A 82 4.57 -3.85 21.74
CA THR A 82 5.94 -4.38 21.60
C THR A 82 6.21 -4.91 20.19
N MET A 83 5.20 -4.90 19.31
CA MET A 83 5.28 -5.47 17.95
C MET A 83 5.78 -4.45 16.92
N TYR A 84 5.61 -3.16 17.20
CA TYR A 84 5.97 -2.09 16.29
C TYR A 84 6.98 -1.16 16.93
N SER A 85 7.95 -0.72 16.14
CA SER A 85 8.75 0.46 16.41
C SER A 85 7.98 1.69 15.92
N ILE A 86 7.91 2.72 16.77
CA ILE A 86 7.18 3.95 16.48
C ILE A 86 8.16 5.11 16.47
N LYS A 87 8.13 5.87 15.38
CA LYS A 87 8.86 7.14 15.25
C LYS A 87 7.87 8.26 15.06
N VAL A 88 7.97 9.31 15.88
CA VAL A 88 7.08 10.48 15.78
C VAL A 88 7.88 11.73 15.40
N THR A 89 7.35 12.52 14.48
CA THR A 89 7.80 13.89 14.22
C THR A 89 6.67 14.87 14.46
N LYS A 90 6.96 16.07 14.98
CA LYS A 90 5.97 17.11 15.24
C LYS A 90 6.23 18.33 14.36
N ALA A 91 5.19 18.87 13.76
CA ALA A 91 5.19 20.15 13.07
C ALA A 91 4.12 21.09 13.68
N VAL A 92 4.40 22.39 13.66
CA VAL A 92 3.40 23.39 14.01
C VAL A 92 2.42 23.53 12.84
N ARG A 93 1.12 23.48 13.13
CA ARG A 93 0.06 23.68 12.13
C ARG A 93 -0.39 25.14 12.10
N ASN A 94 -0.70 25.69 13.27
CA ASN A 94 -0.97 27.10 13.45
C ASN A 94 -0.50 27.54 14.84
N ALA A 95 0.55 28.35 14.86
CA ALA A 95 1.16 28.84 16.10
C ALA A 95 0.21 29.77 16.90
N ALA A 96 -0.64 30.54 16.22
CA ALA A 96 -1.52 31.52 16.87
C ALA A 96 -2.58 30.87 17.78
N ILE A 97 -2.95 29.62 17.49
CA ILE A 97 -3.94 28.86 18.25
C ILE A 97 -3.38 27.57 18.84
N ASN A 98 -2.04 27.44 18.91
CA ASN A 98 -1.37 26.27 19.50
C ASN A 98 -1.79 24.92 18.90
N THR A 99 -1.90 24.83 17.56
CA THR A 99 -2.20 23.57 16.87
C THR A 99 -0.97 22.93 16.25
N ALA A 100 -0.96 21.60 16.19
CA ALA A 100 0.15 20.80 15.73
C ALA A 100 -0.30 19.60 14.89
N ILE A 101 0.63 19.08 14.09
CA ILE A 101 0.52 17.78 13.41
C ILE A 101 1.66 16.92 13.92
N TRP A 102 1.34 15.72 14.40
CA TRP A 102 2.30 14.67 14.68
C TRP A 102 2.20 13.61 13.59
N SER A 103 3.28 13.38 12.85
CA SER A 103 3.39 12.27 11.91
C SER A 103 3.99 11.07 12.62
N VAL A 104 3.19 10.02 12.76
CA VAL A 104 3.54 8.76 13.43
C VAL A 104 3.88 7.75 12.35
N THR A 105 5.17 7.39 12.26
CA THR A 105 5.67 6.35 11.35
C THR A 105 5.79 5.04 12.10
N PHE A 106 5.20 3.99 11.56
CA PHE A 106 5.29 2.65 12.10
C PHE A 106 6.30 1.82 11.32
N ALA A 107 7.02 0.94 12.01
CA ALA A 107 7.79 -0.13 11.40
C ALA A 107 7.59 -1.42 12.22
N TYR A 108 7.38 -2.54 11.55
CA TYR A 108 7.30 -3.85 12.17
C TYR A 108 8.68 -4.25 12.68
N LEU A 109 8.72 -4.79 13.90
CA LEU A 109 9.91 -5.38 14.47
C LEU A 109 9.83 -6.90 14.28
N ARG A 110 10.70 -7.46 13.45
CA ARG A 110 10.97 -8.91 13.47
C ARG A 110 12.41 -9.12 13.94
N GLY A 111 12.60 -9.21 15.25
CA GLY A 111 13.93 -9.10 15.85
C GLY A 111 14.37 -7.65 15.96
N GLU A 112 15.63 -7.34 15.64
CA GLU A 112 16.20 -5.98 15.66
C GLU A 112 16.04 -5.22 14.32
N GLU A 113 15.46 -5.86 13.29
CA GLU A 113 15.39 -5.31 11.94
C GLU A 113 14.01 -4.71 11.63
N MET A 114 14.01 -3.50 11.05
CA MET A 114 12.80 -2.79 10.63
C MET A 114 12.32 -3.34 9.30
N VAL A 115 11.18 -4.04 9.30
CA VAL A 115 10.66 -4.75 8.12
C VAL A 115 9.36 -4.14 7.59
N GLY A 116 9.24 -2.81 7.47
CA GLY A 116 8.00 -2.18 6.96
C GLY A 116 6.79 -2.41 7.88
N ALA A 117 5.62 -1.80 7.61
CA ALA A 117 4.51 -1.78 8.57
C ALA A 117 3.29 -2.62 8.18
N GLY A 118 3.14 -2.94 6.88
CA GLY A 118 1.84 -3.34 6.34
C GLY A 118 0.78 -2.25 6.53
N ASN A 119 -0.47 -2.56 6.17
CA ASN A 119 -1.59 -1.66 6.43
C ASN A 119 -1.98 -1.75 7.91
N ILE A 120 -1.77 -0.66 8.65
CA ILE A 120 -2.08 -0.59 10.07
C ILE A 120 -3.40 0.15 10.26
N PHE A 121 -4.29 -0.41 11.08
CA PHE A 121 -5.55 0.26 11.40
C PHE A 121 -5.32 1.66 11.98
N THR A 122 -6.09 2.63 11.50
CA THR A 122 -6.03 4.02 11.95
C THR A 122 -6.27 4.11 13.45
N MET A 123 -5.37 4.76 14.18
CA MET A 123 -5.56 5.05 15.61
C MET A 123 -6.83 5.87 15.82
N THR A 124 -7.45 5.71 16.98
CA THR A 124 -8.62 6.49 17.38
C THR A 124 -8.30 7.40 18.56
N VAL A 125 -8.89 8.59 18.56
CA VAL A 125 -8.78 9.50 19.71
C VAL A 125 -9.75 9.04 20.78
N THR A 126 -9.27 8.92 22.01
CA THR A 126 -10.10 8.62 23.18
C THR A 126 -9.86 9.64 24.29
N ASN A 127 -10.88 9.81 25.14
CA ASN A 127 -10.85 10.69 26.31
C ASN A 127 -10.35 12.12 26.02
N PRO A 128 -10.82 12.82 24.96
CA PRO A 128 -10.42 14.20 24.73
C PRO A 128 -10.93 15.10 25.86
N GLN A 129 -10.02 15.80 26.52
CA GLN A 129 -10.28 16.84 27.52
C GLN A 129 -9.65 18.13 26.99
N LEU A 130 -10.24 18.64 25.91
CA LEU A 130 -9.70 19.77 25.15
C LEU A 130 -10.29 21.09 25.63
N THR A 131 -9.48 22.15 25.55
CA THR A 131 -9.92 23.53 25.78
C THR A 131 -9.76 24.34 24.50
N GLY A 132 -10.57 25.39 24.36
CA GLY A 132 -10.65 26.21 23.15
C GLY A 132 -11.94 25.98 22.36
N THR A 133 -12.31 26.96 21.55
CA THR A 133 -13.55 26.95 20.77
C THR A 133 -13.42 25.98 19.61
N SER A 134 -14.34 25.02 19.51
CA SER A 134 -14.31 23.94 18.51
C SER A 134 -12.99 23.18 18.47
N ALA A 135 -12.31 23.07 19.63
CA ALA A 135 -11.09 22.31 19.77
C ALA A 135 -11.33 20.82 19.48
N VAL A 136 -10.54 20.25 18.59
CA VAL A 136 -10.62 18.85 18.19
C VAL A 136 -9.23 18.24 18.02
N VAL A 137 -9.14 16.92 18.18
CA VAL A 137 -8.01 16.10 17.74
C VAL A 137 -8.54 15.06 16.77
N ARG A 138 -7.84 14.85 15.66
CA ARG A 138 -8.19 13.88 14.63
C ARG A 138 -6.99 13.04 14.26
N VAL A 139 -7.26 11.84 13.77
CA VAL A 139 -6.25 10.97 13.17
C VAL A 139 -6.65 10.73 11.72
N ALA A 140 -5.69 10.82 10.82
CA ALA A 140 -5.85 10.47 9.41
C ALA A 140 -4.71 9.54 8.99
N ASN A 141 -5.00 8.61 8.08
CA ASN A 141 -3.94 7.88 7.41
C ASN A 141 -3.33 8.76 6.31
N LYS A 142 -2.01 8.92 6.30
CA LYS A 142 -1.27 9.69 5.30
C LYS A 142 -0.61 8.79 4.26
N ILE A 143 0.00 7.70 4.71
CA ILE A 143 0.70 6.74 3.87
C ILE A 143 0.29 5.35 4.35
N THR A 144 -0.37 4.59 3.47
CA THR A 144 -0.62 3.18 3.72
C THR A 144 0.70 2.42 3.61
N GLY A 145 1.05 1.66 4.63
CA GLY A 145 2.21 0.78 4.62
C GLY A 145 1.99 -0.41 3.68
N SER A 146 3.03 -0.78 2.94
CA SER A 146 3.02 -1.98 2.12
C SER A 146 3.57 -3.16 2.92
N ASP A 147 3.25 -4.37 2.47
CA ASP A 147 3.86 -5.58 3.00
C ASP A 147 5.31 -5.67 2.47
N PRO A 148 6.33 -5.69 3.35
CA PRO A 148 7.75 -5.73 2.97
C PRO A 148 8.12 -6.98 2.14
N PHE A 149 7.35 -8.06 2.24
CA PHE A 149 7.62 -9.35 1.58
C PHE A 149 6.71 -9.57 0.38
N ARG A 150 5.91 -8.57 0.00
CA ARG A 150 4.99 -8.64 -1.13
C ARG A 150 5.25 -7.49 -2.09
N PHE A 151 5.35 -7.85 -3.36
CA PHE A 151 5.47 -6.89 -4.45
C PHE A 151 4.35 -7.10 -5.46
N SER A 152 3.80 -6.00 -5.97
CA SER A 152 2.75 -6.01 -6.98
C SER A 152 3.30 -5.47 -8.29
N LEU A 153 3.49 -6.37 -9.27
CA LEU A 153 3.85 -6.01 -10.64
C LEU A 153 2.64 -5.31 -11.30
N THR A 154 2.83 -4.07 -11.75
CA THR A 154 1.79 -3.26 -12.43
C THR A 154 2.24 -2.88 -13.85
N GLY A 155 1.32 -2.33 -14.66
CA GLY A 155 1.64 -1.90 -16.04
C GLY A 155 1.89 -3.05 -17.02
N LEU A 156 1.43 -4.26 -16.70
CA LEU A 156 1.62 -5.45 -17.53
C LEU A 156 0.68 -5.46 -18.74
N ARG A 157 1.14 -6.04 -19.85
CA ARG A 157 0.33 -6.23 -21.06
C ARG A 157 -0.72 -7.33 -20.87
N PRO A 158 -2.01 -7.13 -21.21
CA PRO A 158 -3.06 -8.13 -21.15
C PRO A 158 -2.75 -9.40 -21.96
N GLY A 159 -3.22 -10.56 -21.48
CA GLY A 159 -3.05 -11.86 -22.16
C GLY A 159 -1.62 -12.42 -22.20
N VAL A 160 -0.64 -11.80 -21.51
CA VAL A 160 0.76 -12.23 -21.52
C VAL A 160 1.09 -13.03 -20.25
N LYS A 161 1.80 -14.15 -20.41
CA LYS A 161 2.36 -14.92 -19.29
C LYS A 161 3.63 -14.26 -18.78
N TYR A 162 3.66 -13.93 -17.49
CA TYR A 162 4.84 -13.47 -16.78
C TYR A 162 5.34 -14.54 -15.82
N CYS A 163 6.66 -14.57 -15.64
CA CYS A 163 7.41 -15.49 -14.80
C CYS A 163 8.37 -14.67 -13.93
N ALA A 164 8.41 -14.92 -12.63
CA ALA A 164 9.22 -14.14 -11.68
C ALA A 164 9.95 -15.04 -10.68
N HIS A 165 11.18 -14.62 -10.34
CA HIS A 165 11.98 -15.13 -9.23
C HIS A 165 12.36 -13.97 -8.31
N VAL A 166 12.65 -14.27 -7.05
CA VAL A 166 13.06 -13.30 -6.02
C VAL A 166 14.41 -13.72 -5.47
N MET A 167 15.29 -12.75 -5.21
CA MET A 167 16.59 -12.97 -4.56
C MET A 167 16.67 -12.09 -3.33
N ALA A 168 17.22 -12.62 -2.24
CA ALA A 168 17.58 -11.79 -1.08
C ALA A 168 18.86 -11.01 -1.38
N TYR A 169 19.01 -9.84 -0.79
CA TYR A 169 20.20 -8.99 -0.92
C TYR A 169 20.55 -8.38 0.44
N ASN A 170 21.82 -8.34 0.79
CA ASN A 170 22.34 -7.64 1.97
C ASN A 170 23.68 -6.94 1.63
N GLU A 171 24.39 -6.41 2.63
CA GLU A 171 25.68 -5.72 2.42
C GLU A 171 26.77 -6.61 1.77
N ASP A 172 26.67 -7.93 1.93
CA ASP A 172 27.58 -8.90 1.32
C ASP A 172 27.20 -9.26 -0.13
N GLY A 173 26.02 -8.84 -0.59
CA GLY A 173 25.56 -8.98 -1.97
C GLY A 173 24.27 -9.80 -2.13
N PHE A 174 24.05 -10.31 -3.34
CA PHE A 174 22.86 -11.11 -3.68
C PHE A 174 23.01 -12.55 -3.19
N GLY A 175 21.96 -13.04 -2.53
CA GLY A 175 21.78 -14.44 -2.19
C GLY A 175 21.38 -15.31 -3.39
N SER A 176 20.97 -16.55 -3.11
CA SER A 176 20.64 -17.53 -4.14
C SER A 176 19.47 -17.09 -5.04
N ALA A 177 19.60 -17.32 -6.34
CA ALA A 177 18.57 -17.12 -7.36
C ALA A 177 17.46 -18.19 -7.38
N THR A 178 17.50 -19.14 -6.44
CA THR A 178 16.71 -20.38 -6.48
C THR A 178 15.35 -20.27 -5.78
N SER A 179 14.71 -19.09 -5.75
CA SER A 179 13.32 -19.02 -5.30
C SER A 179 12.43 -19.92 -6.16
N PRO A 180 11.29 -20.41 -5.64
CA PRO A 180 10.26 -21.00 -6.51
C PRO A 180 9.88 -20.03 -7.63
N LEU A 181 9.66 -20.56 -8.84
CA LEU A 181 9.19 -19.77 -9.97
C LEU A 181 7.71 -19.42 -9.75
N ALA A 182 7.41 -18.13 -9.65
CA ALA A 182 6.03 -17.64 -9.72
C ALA A 182 5.67 -17.40 -11.19
N SER A 183 4.48 -17.81 -11.62
CA SER A 183 3.99 -17.47 -12.96
C SER A 183 2.50 -17.18 -12.98
N ALA A 184 2.10 -16.17 -13.74
CA ALA A 184 0.71 -15.80 -13.93
C ALA A 184 0.48 -15.29 -15.35
N VAL A 185 -0.73 -15.48 -15.87
CA VAL A 185 -1.17 -14.86 -17.12
C VAL A 185 -2.07 -13.69 -16.77
N THR A 186 -1.75 -12.50 -17.27
CA THR A 186 -2.61 -11.33 -17.10
C THR A 186 -3.91 -11.55 -17.87
N CYS A 187 -5.04 -11.16 -17.29
CA CYS A 187 -6.33 -11.19 -18.00
C CYS A 187 -6.28 -10.41 -19.31
N SER A 188 -7.09 -10.85 -20.28
CA SER A 188 -7.40 -10.10 -21.49
C SER A 188 -8.75 -9.41 -21.39
N GLN A 189 -8.91 -8.28 -22.07
CA GLN A 189 -10.21 -7.67 -22.27
C GLN A 189 -11.09 -8.62 -23.12
N PRO A 190 -12.34 -8.90 -22.73
CA PRO A 190 -13.23 -9.69 -23.55
C PRO A 190 -13.47 -8.98 -24.90
N PRO A 191 -13.59 -9.72 -26.02
CA PRO A 191 -13.89 -9.11 -27.31
C PRO A 191 -15.25 -8.40 -27.28
N PRO A 192 -15.46 -7.35 -28.10
CA PRO A 192 -16.73 -6.64 -28.16
C PRO A 192 -17.87 -7.56 -28.61
N PRO A 193 -19.10 -7.37 -28.11
CA PRO A 193 -20.26 -8.18 -28.48
C PRO A 193 -20.50 -8.12 -30.00
N GLN A 194 -21.05 -9.19 -30.53
CA GLN A 194 -21.32 -9.33 -31.96
C GLN A 194 -22.77 -8.94 -32.29
N SER A 195 -23.04 -8.68 -33.56
CA SER A 195 -24.39 -8.49 -34.09
C SER A 195 -25.21 -7.42 -33.35
N VAL A 196 -24.57 -6.31 -32.96
CA VAL A 196 -25.26 -5.20 -32.28
C VAL A 196 -26.25 -4.56 -33.25
N THR A 197 -27.54 -4.61 -32.91
CA THR A 197 -28.62 -3.97 -33.65
C THR A 197 -29.43 -3.08 -32.73
N ALA A 198 -29.93 -1.96 -33.25
CA ALA A 198 -30.83 -1.07 -32.54
C ALA A 198 -32.10 -0.85 -33.36
N SER A 199 -33.26 -0.85 -32.69
CA SER A 199 -34.56 -0.60 -33.30
C SER A 199 -35.36 0.42 -32.48
N VAL A 200 -36.19 1.21 -33.16
CA VAL A 200 -37.04 2.21 -32.51
C VAL A 200 -38.27 1.52 -31.93
N VAL A 201 -38.49 1.71 -30.64
CA VAL A 201 -39.71 1.25 -29.96
C VAL A 201 -40.75 2.38 -29.95
N ASP A 202 -40.34 3.60 -29.57
CA ASP A 202 -41.16 4.81 -29.62
C ASP A 202 -40.32 6.11 -29.68
N GLY A 203 -40.96 7.28 -29.59
CA GLY A 203 -40.31 8.60 -29.68
C GLY A 203 -39.30 8.92 -28.57
N THR A 204 -39.18 8.06 -27.56
CA THR A 204 -38.26 8.20 -26.43
C THR A 204 -37.45 6.92 -26.14
N THR A 205 -37.70 5.82 -26.85
CA THR A 205 -37.17 4.49 -26.51
C THR A 205 -36.58 3.76 -27.72
N LEU A 206 -35.38 3.22 -27.56
CA LEU A 206 -34.72 2.29 -28.49
C LEU A 206 -34.52 0.93 -27.82
N GLN A 207 -34.75 -0.15 -28.55
CA GLN A 207 -34.34 -1.50 -28.18
C GLN A 207 -32.98 -1.79 -28.80
N VAL A 208 -32.06 -2.35 -28.02
CA VAL A 208 -30.72 -2.75 -28.48
C VAL A 208 -30.53 -4.24 -28.20
N ASP A 209 -30.20 -5.00 -29.24
CA ASP A 209 -29.95 -6.44 -29.19
C ASP A 209 -28.50 -6.73 -29.62
N TRP A 210 -27.85 -7.71 -28.99
CA TRP A 210 -26.50 -8.16 -29.35
C TRP A 210 -26.29 -9.63 -28.97
N SER A 211 -25.28 -10.27 -29.55
CA SER A 211 -24.86 -11.64 -29.19
C SER A 211 -23.51 -11.65 -28.47
N ALA A 212 -23.31 -12.63 -27.59
CA ALA A 212 -22.04 -12.82 -26.89
C ALA A 212 -20.88 -13.09 -27.87
N SER A 213 -19.69 -12.65 -27.50
CA SER A 213 -18.46 -12.89 -28.26
C SER A 213 -18.07 -14.37 -28.21
N ALA A 214 -17.50 -14.90 -29.31
CA ALA A 214 -17.18 -16.32 -29.45
C ALA A 214 -16.02 -16.85 -28.58
N VAL A 215 -15.37 -16.01 -27.77
CA VAL A 215 -14.18 -16.37 -26.98
C VAL A 215 -14.48 -16.16 -25.50
N ASN A 216 -14.83 -17.25 -24.81
CA ASN A 216 -14.99 -17.30 -23.35
C ASN A 216 -13.67 -17.71 -22.64
N GLY A 217 -12.52 -17.48 -23.27
CA GLY A 217 -11.21 -17.88 -22.75
C GLY A 217 -10.63 -16.79 -21.85
N ASP A 218 -10.42 -17.12 -20.57
CA ASP A 218 -9.64 -16.35 -19.59
C ASP A 218 -9.97 -14.85 -19.46
N ALA A 219 -11.24 -14.48 -19.68
CA ALA A 219 -11.72 -13.13 -19.42
C ALA A 219 -11.88 -12.90 -17.90
N CYS A 220 -11.32 -11.82 -17.39
CA CYS A 220 -11.49 -11.41 -15.99
C CYS A 220 -12.97 -11.18 -15.66
N SER A 221 -13.42 -11.60 -14.47
CA SER A 221 -14.68 -11.12 -13.90
C SER A 221 -14.62 -9.60 -13.79
N VAL A 222 -15.60 -8.92 -14.36
CA VAL A 222 -15.85 -7.50 -14.09
C VAL A 222 -16.81 -7.46 -12.89
N ASP A 223 -16.24 -7.24 -11.71
CA ASP A 223 -16.99 -6.80 -10.53
C ASP A 223 -17.13 -5.27 -10.55
#